data_AF-A0A1H6IY18-F1
#
_entry.id   AF-A0A1H6IY18-F1
#
_cell.length_a   1.000
_cell.length_b   1.000
_cell.length_c   1.000
_cell.angle_alpha   90.00
_cell.angle_beta   90.00
_cell.angle_gamma   90.00
#
_symmetry.space_group_name_H-M   'P 1'
#
loop_
_entity.id
_entity.type
_entity.pdbx_description
1 polymer ?
#
loop_
_entity_poly.entity_id
_entity_poly.type
_entity_poly.pdbx_seq_one_letter_code
_entity_poly.pdbx_strand_id
1 'polypeptide(L)'
;MKHRIKKGFTLIELIVVMAIFSILMVAVMAITGPVQRLFHKTALSEKTYSYANNIQLNLQGKLEYAENISVCTSDKIDFNGVDGVDDEDLAKLAEEYRSSHFKNTVGYDGTNVKYLKGNIHIIKLCNNACKDSKGNDVEQGQILHRVYSFDTKAADKITSSTSYTEEKDLNDAFFNAQDAVYSFNYSLGASNLKVVNLPNDPSLSSVDKDIVYRAIEDDINDKSYLFSAANIGISIVLSKSDGGFVDVPAGAGNNAYRAFSSPVAVQVANIPLTNINIRAKTVPAQFMFKGVQRPKMETEGGSVTLQAHGDTGSAFDTAYANPNFSFTNDLYFVYSYTDEMY
;
A
#
# COMPACT_ATOMS: atom_id res chain seq x y z
N MET A 1 67.31 -30.18 -41.76
CA MET A 1 66.03 -29.91 -41.06
C MET A 1 64.89 -30.51 -41.87
N LYS A 2 64.10 -31.44 -41.30
CA LYS A 2 62.88 -31.98 -41.94
C LYS A 2 61.78 -30.92 -41.87
N HIS A 3 61.37 -30.38 -43.02
CA HIS A 3 60.17 -29.54 -43.11
C HIS A 3 58.92 -30.40 -42.80
N ARG A 4 58.27 -30.15 -41.66
CA ARG A 4 56.90 -30.64 -41.40
C ARG A 4 55.96 -29.80 -42.27
N ILE A 5 55.52 -30.35 -43.40
CA ILE A 5 54.40 -29.81 -44.17
C ILE A 5 53.16 -29.99 -43.29
N LYS A 6 52.57 -28.87 -42.82
CA LYS A 6 51.25 -28.91 -42.18
C LYS A 6 50.26 -29.36 -43.26
N LYS A 7 49.73 -30.57 -43.13
CA LYS A 7 48.69 -31.09 -44.04
C LYS A 7 47.52 -30.10 -44.02
N GLY A 8 47.23 -29.52 -45.18
CA GLY A 8 46.06 -28.67 -45.34
C GLY A 8 44.81 -29.48 -45.01
N PHE A 9 43.86 -28.84 -44.34
CA PHE A 9 42.57 -29.42 -43.98
C PHE A 9 41.90 -30.01 -45.23
N THR A 10 41.55 -31.28 -45.20
CA THR A 10 40.85 -31.93 -46.32
C THR A 10 39.40 -31.47 -46.35
N LEU A 11 38.79 -31.46 -47.54
CA LEU A 11 37.39 -31.04 -47.72
C LEU A 11 36.40 -31.87 -46.88
N ILE A 12 36.70 -33.14 -46.67
CA ILE A 12 35.92 -34.06 -45.81
C ILE A 12 36.01 -33.63 -44.34
N GLU A 13 37.19 -33.28 -43.83
CA GLU A 13 37.35 -32.80 -42.45
C GLU A 13 36.57 -31.50 -42.23
N LEU A 14 36.48 -30.62 -43.24
CA LEU A 14 35.71 -29.38 -43.15
C LEU A 14 34.19 -29.63 -43.10
N ILE A 15 33.67 -30.59 -43.88
CA ILE A 15 32.26 -30.99 -43.85
C ILE A 15 31.90 -31.60 -42.48
N VAL A 16 32.76 -32.47 -41.94
CA VAL A 16 32.53 -33.08 -40.62
C VAL A 16 32.53 -32.03 -39.51
N VAL A 17 33.47 -31.09 -39.54
CA VAL A 17 33.52 -29.99 -38.56
C VAL A 17 32.28 -29.10 -38.66
N MET A 18 31.83 -28.74 -39.87
CA MET A 18 30.62 -27.94 -40.05
C MET A 18 29.37 -28.67 -39.55
N ALA A 19 29.24 -29.98 -39.82
CA ALA A 19 28.12 -30.79 -39.33
C ALA A 19 28.08 -30.85 -37.79
N ILE A 20 29.24 -31.02 -37.14
CA ILE A 20 29.33 -31.00 -35.67
C ILE A 20 28.98 -29.60 -35.13
N PHE A 21 29.48 -28.52 -35.74
CA PHE A 21 29.16 -27.15 -35.34
C PHE A 21 27.67 -26.83 -35.51
N SER A 22 27.02 -27.30 -36.58
CA SER A 22 25.58 -27.10 -36.78
C SER A 22 24.74 -27.81 -35.71
N ILE A 23 25.07 -29.05 -35.36
CA ILE A 23 24.37 -29.80 -34.30
C ILE A 23 24.60 -29.11 -32.94
N LEU A 24 25.84 -28.67 -32.66
CA LEU A 24 26.16 -27.94 -31.43
C LEU A 24 25.42 -26.60 -31.35
N MET A 25 25.30 -25.85 -32.45
CA MET A 25 24.52 -24.60 -32.46
C MET A 25 23.04 -24.83 -32.17
N VAL A 26 22.43 -25.88 -32.73
CA VAL A 26 21.04 -26.23 -32.43
C VAL A 26 20.86 -26.62 -30.96
N ALA A 27 21.80 -27.40 -30.39
CA ALA A 27 21.79 -27.74 -28.97
C ALA A 27 21.95 -26.51 -28.07
N VAL A 28 22.82 -25.56 -28.43
CA VAL A 28 22.99 -24.30 -27.71
C VAL A 28 21.72 -23.45 -27.79
N MET A 29 21.09 -23.32 -28.97
CA MET A 29 19.82 -22.59 -29.14
C MET A 29 18.67 -23.21 -28.32
N ALA A 30 18.65 -24.55 -28.21
CA ALA A 30 17.67 -25.26 -27.40
C ALA A 30 17.84 -25.00 -25.89
N ILE A 31 19.05 -24.68 -25.43
CA ILE A 31 19.38 -24.39 -24.03
C ILE A 31 19.24 -22.89 -23.72
N THR A 32 19.61 -22.00 -24.65
CA THR A 32 19.60 -20.55 -24.41
C THR A 32 18.19 -20.00 -24.17
N GLY A 33 17.17 -20.48 -24.88
CA GLY A 33 15.79 -20.02 -24.70
C GLY A 33 15.25 -20.25 -23.27
N PRO A 34 15.28 -21.48 -22.74
CA PRO A 34 14.90 -21.77 -21.36
C PRO A 34 15.74 -21.01 -20.32
N VAL A 35 17.05 -20.89 -20.54
CA VAL A 35 17.96 -20.19 -19.63
C VAL A 35 17.66 -18.69 -19.59
N GLN A 36 17.45 -18.04 -20.74
CA GLN A 36 17.04 -16.63 -20.82
C GLN A 36 15.70 -16.40 -20.11
N ARG A 37 14.72 -17.29 -20.28
CA ARG A 37 13.44 -17.22 -19.57
C ARG A 37 13.62 -17.36 -18.06
N LEU A 38 14.49 -18.26 -17.61
CA LEU A 38 14.79 -18.46 -16.20
C LEU A 38 15.46 -17.21 -15.61
N PHE A 39 16.51 -16.68 -16.26
CA PHE A 39 17.17 -15.45 -15.83
C PHE A 39 16.20 -14.25 -15.79
N HIS A 40 15.35 -14.09 -16.79
CA HIS A 40 14.38 -13.00 -16.82
C HIS A 40 13.35 -13.14 -15.69
N LYS A 41 12.83 -14.35 -15.43
CA LYS A 41 11.91 -14.61 -14.32
C LYS A 41 12.55 -14.40 -12.95
N THR A 42 13.81 -14.82 -12.76
CA THR A 42 14.54 -14.61 -11.51
C THR A 42 14.82 -13.13 -11.27
N ALA A 43 15.31 -12.40 -12.28
CA ALA A 43 15.57 -10.96 -12.16
C ALA A 43 14.27 -10.18 -11.87
N LEU A 44 13.17 -10.56 -12.52
CA LEU A 44 11.86 -9.98 -12.29
C LEU A 44 11.40 -10.26 -10.84
N SER A 45 11.57 -11.49 -10.35
CA SER A 45 11.24 -11.86 -8.97
C SER A 45 12.07 -11.10 -7.94
N GLU A 46 13.38 -10.96 -8.12
CA GLU A 46 14.25 -10.23 -7.17
C GLU A 46 13.89 -8.75 -7.07
N LYS A 47 13.62 -8.10 -8.21
CA LYS A 47 13.12 -6.71 -8.22
C LYS A 47 11.77 -6.60 -7.53
N THR A 48 10.90 -7.56 -7.77
CA THR A 48 9.56 -7.62 -7.19
C THR A 48 9.62 -7.66 -5.65
N TYR A 49 10.49 -8.49 -5.08
CA TYR A 49 10.72 -8.52 -3.63
C TYR A 49 11.33 -7.22 -3.11
N SER A 50 12.32 -6.66 -3.81
CA SER A 50 12.97 -5.41 -3.42
C SER A 50 11.98 -4.25 -3.34
N TYR A 51 11.11 -4.10 -4.35
CA TYR A 51 10.12 -3.01 -4.39
C TYR A 51 9.05 -3.17 -3.31
N ALA A 52 8.51 -4.39 -3.15
CA ALA A 52 7.51 -4.65 -2.12
C ALA A 52 8.08 -4.43 -0.70
N ASN A 53 9.35 -4.79 -0.47
CA ASN A 53 10.05 -4.52 0.78
C ASN A 53 10.26 -3.01 1.01
N ASN A 54 10.61 -2.24 -0.01
CA ASN A 54 10.77 -0.79 0.12
C ASN A 54 9.46 -0.09 0.49
N ILE A 55 8.34 -0.52 -0.10
CA ILE A 55 7.01 0.00 0.27
C ILE A 55 6.68 -0.37 1.71
N GLN A 56 6.91 -1.62 2.10
CA GLN A 56 6.73 -2.04 3.48
C GLN A 56 7.53 -1.15 4.46
N LEU A 57 8.82 -0.92 4.19
CA LEU A 57 9.67 -0.09 5.04
C LEU A 57 9.19 1.37 5.08
N ASN A 58 8.73 1.91 3.95
CA ASN A 58 8.16 3.25 3.89
C ASN A 58 6.91 3.37 4.78
N LEU A 59 5.95 2.45 4.64
CA LEU A 59 4.72 2.45 5.44
C LEU A 59 4.99 2.22 6.92
N GLN A 60 5.88 1.29 7.26
CA GLN A 60 6.30 1.07 8.64
C GLN A 60 6.96 2.32 9.23
N GLY A 61 7.90 2.93 8.51
CA GLY A 61 8.61 4.12 8.97
C GLY A 61 7.70 5.31 9.27
N LYS A 62 6.60 5.47 8.53
CA LYS A 62 5.60 6.52 8.77
C LYS A 62 4.59 6.16 9.87
N LEU A 63 4.17 4.90 9.96
CA LEU A 63 3.07 4.55 10.85
C LEU A 63 3.52 4.03 12.23
N GLU A 64 4.78 3.61 12.38
CA GLU A 64 5.28 2.96 13.60
C GLU A 64 5.09 3.82 14.86
N TYR A 65 5.40 5.12 14.76
CA TYR A 65 5.35 6.06 15.87
C TYR A 65 4.11 6.94 15.86
N ALA A 66 3.11 6.63 15.03
CA ALA A 66 1.83 7.31 15.07
C ALA A 66 1.23 7.26 16.48
N GLU A 67 0.77 8.40 16.98
CA GLU A 67 0.17 8.48 18.30
C GLU A 67 -1.26 7.96 18.30
N ASN A 68 -2.00 8.34 17.25
CA ASN A 68 -3.32 7.83 16.94
C ASN A 68 -3.38 7.54 15.43
N ILE A 69 -4.17 6.56 15.05
CA ILE A 69 -4.36 6.17 13.65
C ILE A 69 -5.80 5.77 13.40
N SER A 70 -6.36 6.25 12.30
CA SER A 70 -7.62 5.79 11.74
C SER A 70 -7.37 5.15 10.39
N VAL A 71 -7.90 3.95 10.20
CA VAL A 71 -7.80 3.17 8.97
C VAL A 71 -9.12 3.28 8.25
N CYS A 72 -9.08 3.67 6.99
CA CYS A 72 -10.27 3.86 6.18
C CYS A 72 -10.14 3.23 4.79
N THR A 73 -11.27 2.94 4.17
CA THR A 73 -11.37 2.48 2.77
C THR A 73 -12.27 3.41 1.97
N SER A 74 -11.99 3.56 0.68
CA SER A 74 -12.70 4.53 -0.19
C SER A 74 -14.22 4.40 -0.18
N ASP A 75 -14.76 3.19 -0.06
CA ASP A 75 -16.21 2.91 0.01
C ASP A 75 -16.91 3.45 1.26
N LYS A 76 -16.15 3.88 2.28
CA LYS A 76 -16.69 4.34 3.57
C LYS A 76 -16.44 5.81 3.85
N ILE A 77 -15.56 6.46 3.08
CA ILE A 77 -15.16 7.85 3.29
C ILE A 77 -15.56 8.77 2.14
N ASP A 78 -16.16 8.25 1.08
CA ASP A 78 -16.91 9.04 0.11
C ASP A 78 -18.21 9.50 0.79
N PHE A 79 -18.16 10.64 1.48
CA PHE A 79 -19.23 11.09 2.34
C PHE A 79 -20.33 11.81 1.57
N ASN A 80 -20.01 12.37 0.41
CA ASN A 80 -20.94 13.09 -0.45
C ASN A 80 -21.53 12.19 -1.56
N GLY A 81 -20.90 11.05 -1.87
CA GLY A 81 -21.31 10.09 -2.90
C GLY A 81 -21.03 10.58 -4.33
N VAL A 82 -20.14 11.57 -4.50
CA VAL A 82 -19.92 12.27 -5.77
C VAL A 82 -18.48 12.05 -6.21
N ASP A 83 -18.30 11.44 -7.40
CA ASP A 83 -17.00 11.26 -8.04
C ASP A 83 -15.94 10.48 -7.22
N GLY A 84 -16.38 9.72 -6.21
CA GLY A 84 -15.50 8.99 -5.30
C GLY A 84 -14.83 9.93 -4.29
N VAL A 85 -13.80 9.44 -3.61
CA VAL A 85 -13.15 10.23 -2.54
C VAL A 85 -12.41 11.45 -3.10
N ASP A 86 -12.89 12.64 -2.76
CA ASP A 86 -12.35 13.91 -3.21
C ASP A 86 -11.69 14.75 -2.09
N ASP A 87 -11.31 15.99 -2.40
CA ASP A 87 -10.70 16.91 -1.45
C ASP A 87 -11.64 17.34 -0.31
N GLU A 88 -12.95 17.41 -0.57
CA GLU A 88 -13.95 17.74 0.44
C GLU A 88 -14.07 16.59 1.46
N ASP A 89 -14.09 15.35 0.97
CA ASP A 89 -14.09 14.16 1.82
C ASP A 89 -12.85 14.07 2.69
N LEU A 90 -11.66 14.28 2.11
CA LEU A 90 -10.40 14.23 2.86
C LEU A 90 -10.28 15.36 3.89
N ALA A 91 -10.75 16.56 3.56
CA ALA A 91 -10.80 17.67 4.53
C ALA A 91 -11.78 17.37 5.67
N LYS A 92 -12.95 16.80 5.35
CA LYS A 92 -13.93 16.38 6.36
C LYS A 92 -13.37 15.28 7.26
N LEU A 93 -12.71 14.28 6.69
CA LEU A 93 -12.06 13.20 7.43
C LEU A 93 -10.98 13.75 8.37
N ALA A 94 -10.16 14.69 7.89
CA ALA A 94 -9.16 15.37 8.71
C ALA A 94 -9.81 16.18 9.86
N GLU A 95 -10.91 16.89 9.60
CA GLU A 95 -11.63 17.65 10.64
C GLU A 95 -12.28 16.72 11.68
N GLU A 96 -12.91 15.62 11.27
CA GLU A 96 -13.47 14.63 12.19
C GLU A 96 -12.36 14.03 13.08
N TYR A 97 -11.22 13.71 12.48
CA TYR A 97 -10.03 13.26 13.22
C TYR A 97 -9.51 14.33 14.18
N ARG A 98 -9.34 15.59 13.73
CA ARG A 98 -8.90 16.72 14.56
C ARG A 98 -9.84 16.94 15.75
N SER A 99 -11.13 17.03 15.48
CA SER A 99 -12.16 17.36 16.46
C SER A 99 -12.29 16.26 17.52
N SER A 100 -12.20 14.99 17.12
CA SER A 100 -12.27 13.87 18.06
C SER A 100 -11.02 13.73 18.94
N HIS A 101 -9.83 14.07 18.45
CA HIS A 101 -8.58 13.83 19.19
C HIS A 101 -8.01 15.07 19.89
N PHE A 102 -8.20 16.26 19.32
CA PHE A 102 -7.44 17.46 19.70
C PHE A 102 -8.31 18.70 19.95
N LYS A 103 -9.64 18.60 19.87
CA LYS A 103 -10.50 19.77 20.10
C LYS A 103 -10.23 20.43 21.45
N ASN A 104 -10.00 21.74 21.40
CA ASN A 104 -9.78 22.61 22.56
C ASN A 104 -8.57 22.22 23.41
N THR A 105 -7.65 21.39 22.93
CA THR A 105 -6.46 21.02 23.69
C THR A 105 -5.47 22.16 23.74
N VAL A 106 -4.79 22.33 24.86
CA VAL A 106 -3.88 23.46 25.10
C VAL A 106 -2.55 23.01 25.65
N GLY A 107 -1.51 23.79 25.35
CA GLY A 107 -0.18 23.70 25.91
C GLY A 107 0.17 24.94 26.74
N TYR A 108 1.35 24.90 27.36
CA TYR A 108 1.92 26.03 28.09
C TYR A 108 3.31 26.33 27.54
N ASP A 109 3.53 27.56 27.07
CA ASP A 109 4.80 27.97 26.44
C ASP A 109 5.78 28.63 27.42
N GLY A 110 5.53 28.50 28.73
CA GLY A 110 6.31 29.17 29.78
C GLY A 110 5.78 30.55 30.18
N THR A 111 4.88 31.15 29.39
CA THR A 111 4.30 32.47 29.68
C THR A 111 2.77 32.44 29.63
N ASN A 112 2.19 31.81 28.61
CA ASN A 112 0.74 31.78 28.36
C ASN A 112 0.26 30.36 28.04
N VAL A 113 -1.01 30.11 28.36
CA VAL A 113 -1.72 28.95 27.84
C VAL A 113 -2.11 29.25 26.39
N LYS A 114 -1.78 28.33 25.48
CA LYS A 114 -2.06 28.46 24.05
C LYS A 114 -2.72 27.19 23.52
N TYR A 115 -3.59 27.35 22.53
CA TYR A 115 -4.08 26.22 21.76
C TYR A 115 -2.92 25.55 21.05
N LEU A 116 -2.90 24.22 21.11
CA LEU A 116 -1.88 23.42 20.44
C LEU A 116 -2.05 23.53 18.92
N LYS A 117 -0.92 23.43 18.23
CA LYS A 117 -0.86 23.27 16.79
C LYS A 117 -0.19 21.95 16.46
N GLY A 118 -0.46 21.43 15.28
CA GLY A 118 0.21 20.23 14.79
C GLY A 118 -0.21 19.87 13.39
N ASN A 119 0.12 18.65 12.96
CA ASN A 119 -0.20 18.14 11.65
C ASN A 119 -1.02 16.84 11.71
N ILE A 120 -1.90 16.69 10.73
CA ILE A 120 -2.62 15.45 10.43
C ILE A 120 -2.11 14.96 9.08
N HIS A 121 -1.64 13.73 9.06
CA HIS A 121 -1.17 13.06 7.87
C HIS A 121 -2.25 12.11 7.36
N ILE A 122 -2.43 12.10 6.04
CA ILE A 122 -3.27 11.13 5.35
C ILE A 122 -2.39 10.45 4.31
N ILE A 123 -2.15 9.15 4.48
CA ILE A 123 -1.54 8.32 3.44
C ILE A 123 -2.67 7.63 2.68
N LYS A 124 -2.70 7.82 1.36
CA LYS A 124 -3.57 7.10 0.42
C LYS A 124 -2.74 6.08 -0.36
N LEU A 125 -3.14 4.82 -0.30
CA LEU A 125 -2.63 3.76 -1.18
C LEU A 125 -3.59 3.63 -2.37
N CYS A 126 -3.17 4.08 -3.55
CA CYS A 126 -4.01 4.07 -4.74
C CYS A 126 -4.08 2.65 -5.34
N ASN A 127 -5.20 1.96 -5.13
CA ASN A 127 -5.54 0.72 -5.81
C ASN A 127 -6.24 0.95 -7.14
N ASN A 128 -6.81 2.14 -7.33
CA ASN A 128 -7.49 2.55 -8.55
C ASN A 128 -6.78 3.76 -9.18
N ALA A 129 -7.18 4.10 -10.41
CA ALA A 129 -6.77 5.34 -11.03
C ALA A 129 -7.17 6.51 -10.13
N CYS A 130 -6.18 7.27 -9.67
CA CYS A 130 -6.38 8.41 -8.80
C CYS A 130 -5.77 9.66 -9.43
N LYS A 131 -6.22 10.83 -8.99
CA LYS A 131 -5.61 12.11 -9.34
C LYS A 131 -4.90 12.69 -8.13
N ASP A 132 -3.81 13.40 -8.37
CA ASP A 132 -3.22 14.26 -7.33
C ASP A 132 -4.05 15.55 -7.18
N SER A 133 -3.74 16.31 -6.15
CA SER A 133 -4.29 17.64 -5.85
C SER A 133 -4.15 18.67 -6.96
N LYS A 134 -3.28 18.42 -7.96
CA LYS A 134 -3.08 19.28 -9.13
C LYS A 134 -3.88 18.78 -10.35
N GLY A 135 -4.64 17.70 -10.19
CA GLY A 135 -5.45 17.08 -11.23
C GLY A 135 -4.67 16.16 -12.18
N ASN A 136 -3.38 15.92 -11.92
CA ASN A 136 -2.57 15.01 -12.72
C ASN A 136 -2.98 13.57 -12.43
N ASP A 137 -2.96 12.74 -13.47
CA ASP A 137 -3.17 11.31 -13.30
C ASP A 137 -2.02 10.70 -12.50
N VAL A 138 -2.38 9.81 -11.59
CA VAL A 138 -1.45 9.09 -10.72
C VAL A 138 -1.56 7.60 -11.02
N GLU A 139 -0.41 6.97 -11.14
CA GLU A 139 -0.29 5.57 -11.48
C GLU A 139 -0.89 4.67 -10.39
N GLN A 140 -1.65 3.66 -10.81
CA GLN A 140 -2.15 2.63 -9.90
C GLN A 140 -0.99 1.98 -9.14
N GLY A 141 -1.08 1.96 -7.82
CA GLY A 141 -0.05 1.47 -6.92
C GLY A 141 0.80 2.59 -6.32
N GLN A 142 0.64 3.84 -6.72
CA GLN A 142 1.30 4.98 -6.07
C GLN A 142 0.77 5.20 -4.65
N ILE A 143 1.59 5.85 -3.83
CA ILE A 143 1.25 6.28 -2.48
C ILE A 143 1.28 7.81 -2.45
N LEU A 144 0.15 8.41 -2.07
CA LEU A 144 0.03 9.85 -1.88
C LEU A 144 0.05 10.16 -0.38
N HIS A 145 0.91 11.08 0.03
CA HIS A 145 0.98 11.55 1.42
C HIS A 145 0.56 13.00 1.48
N ARG A 146 -0.60 13.24 2.09
CA ARG A 146 -1.16 14.57 2.32
C ARG A 146 -0.98 14.99 3.77
N VAL A 147 -0.69 16.27 4.01
CA VAL A 147 -0.51 16.83 5.35
C VAL A 147 -1.33 18.10 5.52
N TYR A 148 -2.21 18.09 6.52
CA TYR A 148 -2.97 19.25 6.98
C TYR A 148 -2.37 19.78 8.27
N SER A 149 -1.95 21.04 8.29
CA SER A 149 -1.66 21.72 9.56
C SER A 149 -2.96 22.21 10.20
N PHE A 150 -3.04 22.11 11.52
CA PHE A 150 -4.25 22.49 12.26
C PHE A 150 -3.94 23.27 13.54
N ASP A 151 -4.93 24.04 13.98
CA ASP A 151 -5.02 24.59 15.32
C ASP A 151 -6.15 23.86 16.07
N THR A 152 -5.97 23.67 17.36
CA THR A 152 -6.90 22.93 18.22
C THR A 152 -8.07 23.77 18.69
N LYS A 153 -8.03 25.10 18.48
CA LYS A 153 -9.17 25.98 18.72
C LYS A 153 -10.39 25.48 17.95
N ALA A 154 -11.54 25.36 18.61
CA ALA A 154 -12.74 24.79 17.99
C ALA A 154 -13.25 25.56 16.75
N ALA A 155 -12.95 26.86 16.66
CA ALA A 155 -13.33 27.70 15.52
C ALA A 155 -12.48 27.44 14.27
N ASP A 156 -11.25 26.95 14.44
CA ASP A 156 -10.27 26.76 13.37
C ASP A 156 -10.42 25.35 12.79
N LYS A 157 -11.51 25.16 12.04
CA LYS A 157 -11.85 23.88 11.41
C LYS A 157 -11.05 23.67 10.14
N ILE A 158 -10.76 22.40 9.85
CA ILE A 158 -10.29 21.99 8.53
C ILE A 158 -11.50 21.95 7.59
N THR A 159 -11.36 22.56 6.42
CA THR A 159 -12.36 22.63 5.35
C THR A 159 -11.69 22.33 4.01
N SER A 160 -12.48 22.15 2.95
CA SER A 160 -11.94 21.93 1.59
C SER A 160 -11.04 23.08 1.10
N SER A 161 -11.18 24.27 1.66
CA SER A 161 -10.32 25.43 1.39
C SER A 161 -9.04 25.49 2.25
N THR A 162 -8.85 24.58 3.21
CA THR A 162 -7.66 24.55 4.06
C THR A 162 -6.45 24.11 3.23
N SER A 163 -5.36 24.88 3.30
CA SER A 163 -4.11 24.55 2.63
C SER A 163 -3.51 23.25 3.18
N TYR A 164 -2.99 22.41 2.29
CA TYR A 164 -2.28 21.19 2.61
C TYR A 164 -1.06 21.03 1.71
N THR A 165 -0.14 20.16 2.10
CA THR A 165 0.90 19.64 1.20
C THR A 165 0.53 18.23 0.76
N GLU A 166 0.92 17.87 -0.46
CA GLU A 166 0.73 16.51 -0.97
C GLU A 166 1.94 16.09 -1.81
N GLU A 167 2.46 14.90 -1.53
CA GLU A 167 3.65 14.34 -2.18
C GLU A 167 3.41 12.89 -2.61
N LYS A 168 4.09 12.48 -3.69
CA LYS A 168 4.17 11.08 -4.12
C LYS A 168 5.33 10.41 -3.38
N ASP A 169 5.04 9.31 -2.68
CA ASP A 169 6.06 8.60 -1.88
C ASP A 169 6.88 7.61 -2.70
N LEU A 170 6.34 7.07 -3.79
CA LEU A 170 7.05 6.14 -4.66
C LEU A 170 7.63 6.88 -5.85
N ASN A 171 8.88 6.55 -6.19
CA ASN A 171 9.56 7.13 -7.34
C ASN A 171 8.85 6.72 -8.65
N ASP A 172 8.59 7.68 -9.53
CA ASP A 172 7.97 7.46 -10.84
C ASP A 172 8.72 6.42 -11.69
N ALA A 173 10.01 6.20 -11.42
CA ALA A 173 10.81 5.14 -12.05
C ALA A 173 10.27 3.72 -11.79
N PHE A 174 9.53 3.48 -10.70
CA PHE A 174 8.89 2.17 -10.46
C PHE A 174 7.77 1.86 -11.46
N PHE A 175 7.14 2.91 -11.98
CA PHE A 175 6.04 2.80 -12.94
C PHE A 175 6.52 2.94 -14.38
N ASN A 176 7.62 3.65 -14.62
CA ASN A 176 8.10 3.99 -15.96
C ASN A 176 9.35 3.20 -16.42
N ALA A 177 9.76 2.16 -15.68
CA ALA A 177 10.95 1.41 -16.02
C ALA A 177 10.81 0.66 -17.37
N GLN A 178 11.82 0.80 -18.24
CA GLN A 178 11.83 0.21 -19.58
C GLN A 178 11.83 -1.34 -19.58
N ASP A 179 12.24 -1.97 -18.49
CA ASP A 179 12.39 -3.42 -18.40
C ASP A 179 11.13 -4.15 -17.92
N ALA A 180 10.30 -3.48 -17.11
CA ALA A 180 8.94 -3.91 -16.78
C ALA A 180 8.17 -2.75 -16.14
N VAL A 181 6.94 -2.54 -16.61
CA VAL A 181 5.97 -1.63 -16.00
C VAL A 181 5.25 -2.45 -14.93
N TYR A 182 5.42 -2.09 -13.66
CA TYR A 182 4.81 -2.79 -12.52
C TYR A 182 3.58 -2.06 -12.01
N SER A 183 2.67 -2.79 -11.37
CA SER A 183 1.55 -2.23 -10.63
C SER A 183 1.53 -2.84 -9.23
N PHE A 184 1.28 -2.00 -8.23
CA PHE A 184 1.13 -2.40 -6.84
C PHE A 184 -0.35 -2.43 -6.49
N ASN A 185 -0.76 -3.50 -5.83
CA ASN A 185 -2.12 -3.70 -5.35
C ASN A 185 -2.06 -3.93 -3.84
N TYR A 186 -2.87 -3.20 -3.10
CA TYR A 186 -2.88 -3.16 -1.65
C TYR A 186 -4.16 -3.77 -1.12
N SER A 187 -4.09 -4.55 -0.05
CA SER A 187 -5.27 -5.00 0.67
C SER A 187 -4.99 -4.99 2.16
N LEU A 188 -6.00 -4.67 2.97
CA LEU A 188 -5.88 -4.74 4.42
C LEU A 188 -5.87 -6.20 4.86
N GLY A 189 -5.01 -6.51 5.83
CA GLY A 189 -4.80 -7.84 6.37
C GLY A 189 -3.59 -8.56 5.77
N ALA A 190 -3.30 -9.72 6.33
CA ALA A 190 -2.19 -10.57 5.96
C ALA A 190 -2.70 -11.91 5.45
N SER A 191 -2.39 -12.26 4.20
CA SER A 191 -2.76 -13.55 3.62
C SER A 191 -1.76 -14.00 2.56
N ASN A 192 -1.81 -15.28 2.20
CA ASN A 192 -0.88 -15.92 1.26
C ASN A 192 -1.45 -15.97 -0.15
N LEU A 193 -0.55 -16.00 -1.15
CA LEU A 193 -0.92 -16.29 -2.53
C LEU A 193 -1.14 -17.78 -2.77
N LYS A 194 -2.26 -18.13 -3.40
CA LYS A 194 -2.61 -19.48 -3.82
C LYS A 194 -2.78 -19.55 -5.32
N VAL A 195 -2.31 -20.63 -5.94
CA VAL A 195 -2.57 -20.88 -7.36
C VAL A 195 -4.07 -21.09 -7.56
N VAL A 196 -4.65 -20.40 -8.53
CA VAL A 196 -6.07 -20.47 -8.86
C VAL A 196 -6.27 -20.91 -10.29
N ASN A 197 -7.32 -21.71 -10.51
CA ASN A 197 -7.81 -22.02 -11.83
C ASN A 197 -8.89 -21.01 -12.17
N LEU A 198 -8.66 -20.21 -13.20
CA LEU A 198 -9.64 -19.23 -13.64
C LEU A 198 -10.87 -19.95 -14.21
N PRO A 199 -12.10 -19.49 -13.89
CA PRO A 199 -13.30 -20.09 -14.44
C PRO A 199 -13.34 -19.91 -15.97
N ASN A 200 -13.98 -20.84 -16.68
CA ASN A 200 -14.28 -20.69 -18.10
C ASN A 200 -15.47 -19.73 -18.27
N ASP A 201 -15.22 -18.45 -18.00
CA ASP A 201 -16.19 -17.38 -18.14
C ASP A 201 -15.93 -16.61 -19.46
N PRO A 202 -16.96 -16.40 -20.32
CA PRO A 202 -16.81 -15.60 -21.55
C PRO A 202 -16.29 -14.17 -21.31
N SER A 203 -16.54 -13.59 -20.13
CA SER A 203 -16.03 -12.27 -19.73
C SER A 203 -14.52 -12.25 -19.48
N LEU A 204 -13.90 -13.41 -19.29
CA LEU A 204 -12.46 -13.61 -19.08
C LEU A 204 -11.75 -14.05 -20.38
N SER A 205 -12.30 -13.71 -21.54
CA SER A 205 -11.79 -14.14 -22.86
C SER A 205 -10.40 -13.59 -23.24
N SER A 206 -9.91 -12.57 -22.53
CA SER A 206 -8.56 -11.99 -22.70
C SER A 206 -7.48 -12.69 -21.87
N VAL A 207 -7.83 -13.71 -21.09
CA VAL A 207 -6.90 -14.44 -20.23
C VAL A 207 -6.01 -15.37 -21.04
N ASP A 208 -4.70 -15.26 -20.83
CA ASP A 208 -3.72 -16.17 -21.40
C ASP A 208 -3.72 -17.50 -20.64
N LYS A 209 -4.16 -18.56 -21.32
CA LYS A 209 -4.27 -19.92 -20.75
C LYS A 209 -2.92 -20.57 -20.47
N ASP A 210 -1.83 -20.03 -21.03
CA ASP A 210 -0.47 -20.54 -20.80
C ASP A 210 0.18 -19.90 -19.56
N ILE A 211 -0.51 -18.98 -18.88
CA ILE A 211 -0.01 -18.31 -17.67
C ILE A 211 -0.65 -18.89 -16.40
N VAL A 212 0.18 -19.06 -15.37
CA VAL A 212 -0.27 -19.45 -14.03
C VAL A 212 -0.78 -18.23 -13.28
N TYR A 213 -2.02 -18.28 -12.81
CA TYR A 213 -2.63 -17.24 -11.99
C TYR A 213 -2.60 -17.58 -10.50
N ARG A 214 -2.47 -16.55 -9.67
CA ARG A 214 -2.48 -16.66 -8.21
C ARG A 214 -3.37 -15.58 -7.60
N ALA A 215 -4.11 -15.89 -6.55
CA ALA A 215 -4.92 -14.93 -5.83
C ALA A 215 -4.66 -15.04 -4.32
N ILE A 216 -5.04 -14.01 -3.57
CA ILE A 216 -4.94 -14.03 -2.10
C ILE A 216 -5.97 -15.02 -1.54
N GLU A 217 -5.52 -15.94 -0.68
CA GLU A 217 -6.39 -17.02 -0.18
C GLU A 217 -7.64 -16.50 0.53
N ASP A 218 -7.49 -15.48 1.37
CA ASP A 218 -8.62 -14.88 2.09
C ASP A 218 -9.55 -14.03 1.21
N ASP A 219 -9.08 -13.49 0.08
CA ASP A 219 -9.92 -12.84 -0.95
C ASP A 219 -10.81 -13.88 -1.64
N ILE A 220 -10.22 -15.01 -2.09
CA ILE A 220 -10.99 -16.14 -2.68
C ILE A 220 -12.08 -16.65 -1.73
N ASN A 221 -11.79 -16.69 -0.43
CA ASN A 221 -12.69 -17.22 0.57
C ASN A 221 -13.65 -16.16 1.15
N ASP A 222 -13.59 -14.90 0.68
CA ASP A 222 -14.34 -13.75 1.22
C ASP A 222 -14.27 -13.67 2.75
N LYS A 223 -13.07 -13.87 3.30
CA LYS A 223 -12.88 -13.78 4.74
C LYS A 223 -12.74 -12.33 5.15
N SER A 224 -13.50 -11.95 6.17
CA SER A 224 -13.30 -10.67 6.86
C SER A 224 -12.10 -10.76 7.81
N TYR A 225 -11.27 -9.71 7.78
CA TYR A 225 -10.16 -9.51 8.68
C TYR A 225 -10.61 -8.71 9.91
N LEU A 226 -10.27 -9.20 11.10
CA LEU A 226 -10.50 -8.46 12.34
C LEU A 226 -9.32 -7.54 12.62
N PHE A 227 -9.52 -6.25 12.41
CA PHE A 227 -8.50 -5.23 12.65
C PHE A 227 -8.30 -4.98 14.15
N SER A 228 -7.04 -4.85 14.54
CA SER A 228 -6.64 -4.36 15.86
C SER A 228 -5.25 -3.72 15.75
N ALA A 229 -4.91 -2.88 16.73
CA ALA A 229 -3.58 -2.29 16.82
C ALA A 229 -2.44 -3.34 16.92
N ALA A 230 -2.76 -4.58 17.30
CA ALA A 230 -1.79 -5.66 17.47
C ALA A 230 -1.58 -6.51 16.20
N ASN A 231 -2.52 -6.47 15.25
CA ASN A 231 -2.50 -7.34 14.07
C ASN A 231 -2.72 -6.58 12.75
N ILE A 232 -2.63 -5.26 12.73
CA ILE A 232 -2.78 -4.55 11.47
C ILE A 232 -1.63 -4.89 10.50
N GLY A 233 -2.01 -5.28 9.28
CA GLY A 233 -1.09 -5.58 8.21
C GLY A 233 -1.67 -5.16 6.87
N ILE A 234 -0.79 -4.96 5.89
CA ILE A 234 -1.17 -4.66 4.51
C ILE A 234 -0.52 -5.71 3.62
N SER A 235 -1.32 -6.41 2.83
CA SER A 235 -0.84 -7.26 1.77
C SER A 235 -0.54 -6.40 0.54
N ILE A 236 0.73 -6.36 0.13
CA ILE A 236 1.22 -5.65 -1.04
C ILE A 236 1.50 -6.70 -2.12
N VAL A 237 0.67 -6.72 -3.15
CA VAL A 237 0.78 -7.61 -4.29
C VAL A 237 1.38 -6.84 -5.47
N LEU A 238 2.53 -7.30 -5.95
CA LEU A 238 3.15 -6.74 -7.14
C LEU A 238 2.83 -7.60 -8.35
N SER A 239 2.24 -6.97 -9.37
CA SER A 239 2.00 -7.58 -10.67
C SER A 239 2.61 -6.75 -11.79
N LYS A 240 2.59 -7.30 -13.00
CA LYS A 240 2.80 -6.50 -14.21
C LYS A 240 1.69 -5.43 -14.31
N SER A 241 1.93 -4.28 -14.91
CA SER A 241 0.90 -3.26 -15.09
C SER A 241 -0.06 -3.57 -16.24
N ASP A 242 0.44 -4.16 -17.33
CA ASP A 242 -0.36 -4.54 -18.49
C ASP A 242 -0.77 -6.01 -18.38
N GLY A 243 -2.07 -6.25 -18.16
CA GLY A 243 -2.65 -7.59 -17.99
C GLY A 243 -2.12 -8.37 -16.78
N GLY A 244 -1.57 -7.68 -15.76
CA GLY A 244 -0.99 -8.32 -14.58
C GLY A 244 -2.00 -8.92 -13.61
N PHE A 245 -3.26 -8.54 -13.72
CA PHE A 245 -4.34 -9.12 -12.94
C PHE A 245 -5.64 -9.17 -13.73
N VAL A 246 -6.57 -9.97 -13.24
CA VAL A 246 -7.93 -10.07 -13.72
C VAL A 246 -8.86 -10.19 -12.53
N ASP A 247 -9.93 -9.39 -12.53
CA ASP A 247 -10.98 -9.50 -11.53
C ASP A 247 -11.94 -10.62 -11.93
N VAL A 248 -12.00 -11.66 -11.12
CA VAL A 248 -12.90 -12.79 -11.31
C VAL A 248 -14.22 -12.45 -10.61
N PRO A 249 -15.34 -12.36 -11.36
CA PRO A 249 -16.62 -12.04 -10.76
C PRO A 249 -17.12 -13.20 -9.89
N ALA A 250 -17.99 -12.88 -8.93
CA ALA A 250 -18.69 -13.90 -8.16
C ALA A 250 -19.55 -14.77 -9.09
N GLY A 251 -19.43 -16.09 -8.94
CA GLY A 251 -20.17 -17.07 -9.72
C GLY A 251 -21.12 -17.90 -8.87
N ALA A 252 -21.82 -18.86 -9.48
CA ALA A 252 -22.65 -19.82 -8.75
C ALA A 252 -21.79 -20.71 -7.82
N GLY A 253 -21.57 -20.25 -6.58
CA GLY A 253 -20.81 -20.95 -5.55
C GLY A 253 -19.35 -20.52 -5.37
N ASN A 254 -18.89 -19.48 -6.08
CA ASN A 254 -17.55 -18.91 -5.92
C ASN A 254 -17.64 -17.41 -5.62
N ASN A 255 -16.79 -16.92 -4.71
CA ASN A 255 -16.71 -15.49 -4.40
C ASN A 255 -15.99 -14.73 -5.52
N ALA A 256 -16.17 -13.40 -5.55
CA ALA A 256 -15.35 -12.54 -6.38
C ALA A 256 -13.93 -12.45 -5.77
N TYR A 257 -12.91 -12.37 -6.63
CA TYR A 257 -11.52 -12.19 -6.18
C TYR A 257 -10.64 -11.64 -7.30
N ARG A 258 -9.49 -11.06 -6.95
CA ARG A 258 -8.49 -10.64 -7.94
C ARG A 258 -7.43 -11.72 -8.14
N ALA A 259 -7.26 -12.15 -9.40
CA ALA A 259 -6.24 -13.12 -9.78
C ALA A 259 -5.09 -12.42 -10.51
N PHE A 260 -3.87 -12.66 -10.06
CA PHE A 260 -2.64 -12.06 -10.57
C PHE A 260 -1.87 -13.03 -11.45
N SER A 261 -1.42 -12.57 -12.60
CA SER A 261 -0.65 -13.37 -13.55
C SER A 261 0.80 -13.52 -13.07
N SER A 262 1.36 -14.73 -13.20
CA SER A 262 2.75 -14.98 -12.80
C SER A 262 3.74 -14.33 -13.79
N PRO A 263 4.88 -13.78 -13.31
CA PRO A 263 5.31 -13.77 -11.92
C PRO A 263 4.63 -12.67 -11.10
N VAL A 264 4.24 -13.05 -9.87
CA VAL A 264 3.62 -12.19 -8.86
C VAL A 264 4.29 -12.49 -7.54
N ALA A 265 4.50 -11.48 -6.70
CA ALA A 265 4.82 -11.68 -5.29
C ALA A 265 3.83 -10.94 -4.40
N VAL A 266 3.68 -11.47 -3.20
CA VAL A 266 3.01 -10.80 -2.09
C VAL A 266 4.03 -10.55 -1.01
N GLN A 267 4.00 -9.34 -0.45
CA GLN A 267 4.70 -8.98 0.77
C GLN A 267 3.68 -8.49 1.77
N VAL A 268 3.80 -8.90 3.03
CA VAL A 268 2.93 -8.39 4.09
C VAL A 268 3.69 -7.36 4.90
N ALA A 269 3.23 -6.11 4.83
CA ALA A 269 3.69 -5.03 5.68
C ALA A 269 2.92 -5.07 7.00
N ASN A 270 3.51 -5.68 8.03
CA ASN A 270 3.01 -5.57 9.40
C ASN A 270 3.28 -4.14 9.89
N ILE A 271 2.31 -3.46 10.50
CA ILE A 271 2.52 -2.09 10.99
C ILE A 271 2.70 -2.15 12.51
N PRO A 272 3.94 -2.06 13.03
CA PRO A 272 4.18 -2.09 14.46
C PRO A 272 3.79 -0.73 15.03
N LEU A 273 2.54 -0.56 15.46
CA LEU A 273 2.05 0.68 16.08
C LEU A 273 2.64 0.85 17.48
N THR A 274 3.94 1.13 17.58
CA THR A 274 4.75 1.06 18.81
C THR A 274 4.20 1.96 19.91
N ASN A 275 3.90 3.22 19.61
CA ASN A 275 3.37 4.17 20.60
C ASN A 275 1.99 3.75 21.13
N ILE A 276 1.10 3.30 20.24
CA ILE A 276 -0.23 2.82 20.60
C ILE A 276 -0.14 1.54 21.43
N ASN A 277 0.68 0.57 21.02
CA ASN A 277 0.83 -0.73 21.68
C ASN A 277 1.52 -0.62 23.05
N ILE A 278 2.47 0.30 23.22
CA ILE A 278 3.09 0.56 24.53
C ILE A 278 2.05 1.20 25.46
N ARG A 279 1.31 2.21 24.99
CA ARG A 279 0.25 2.87 25.78
C ARG A 279 -0.84 1.88 26.19
N ALA A 280 -1.26 1.01 25.28
CA ALA A 280 -2.24 -0.03 25.54
C ALA A 280 -1.87 -0.93 26.73
N LYS A 281 -0.57 -1.14 26.99
CA LYS A 281 -0.08 -1.96 28.11
C LYS A 281 -0.04 -1.22 29.45
N THR A 282 -0.05 0.10 29.44
CA THR A 282 0.11 0.92 30.66
C THR A 282 -1.20 1.48 31.20
N VAL A 283 -2.28 1.43 30.42
CA VAL A 283 -3.61 1.91 30.82
C VAL A 283 -4.57 0.75 31.14
N PRO A 284 -5.59 0.95 31.99
CA PRO A 284 -6.63 -0.04 32.22
C PRO A 284 -7.30 -0.51 30.92
N ALA A 285 -7.73 -1.77 30.87
CA ALA A 285 -8.25 -2.39 29.66
C ALA A 285 -9.40 -1.60 29.00
N GLN A 286 -10.28 -0.96 29.79
CA GLN A 286 -11.37 -0.15 29.24
C GLN A 286 -10.92 1.13 28.50
N PHE A 287 -9.65 1.54 28.65
CA PHE A 287 -9.08 2.74 28.04
C PHE A 287 -7.94 2.42 27.06
N MET A 288 -7.66 1.13 26.83
CA MET A 288 -6.54 0.64 26.01
C MET A 288 -6.48 1.26 24.61
N PHE A 289 -7.65 1.53 24.03
CA PHE A 289 -7.77 2.10 22.68
C PHE A 289 -8.22 3.55 22.68
N LYS A 290 -8.09 4.27 23.81
CA LYS A 290 -8.36 5.71 23.87
C LYS A 290 -7.08 6.50 23.62
N GLY A 291 -7.25 7.66 22.99
CA GLY A 291 -6.20 8.62 22.72
C GLY A 291 -5.62 9.21 24.01
N VAL A 292 -4.54 9.97 23.86
CA VAL A 292 -3.84 10.56 25.02
C VAL A 292 -4.65 11.74 25.56
N GLN A 293 -4.92 11.73 26.86
CA GLN A 293 -5.55 12.84 27.57
C GLN A 293 -4.61 14.04 27.58
N ARG A 294 -5.16 15.20 27.22
CA ARG A 294 -4.45 16.47 27.18
C ARG A 294 -5.15 17.51 28.04
N PRO A 295 -4.41 18.53 28.51
CA PRO A 295 -5.03 19.74 29.02
C PRO A 295 -5.93 20.34 27.93
N LYS A 296 -7.12 20.79 28.32
CA LYS A 296 -8.07 21.47 27.44
C LYS A 296 -8.61 22.74 28.09
N MET A 297 -9.04 23.66 27.24
CA MET A 297 -9.66 24.92 27.63
C MET A 297 -10.88 25.17 26.75
N GLU A 298 -12.09 25.14 27.32
CA GLU A 298 -13.34 25.25 26.55
C GLU A 298 -13.63 26.67 26.04
N THR A 299 -13.08 27.69 26.70
CA THR A 299 -13.25 29.10 26.34
C THR A 299 -11.94 29.83 26.58
N GLU A 300 -11.56 30.71 25.66
CA GLU A 300 -10.31 31.48 25.75
C GLU A 300 -10.22 32.27 27.06
N GLY A 301 -9.14 32.07 27.82
CA GLY A 301 -8.97 32.64 29.16
C GLY A 301 -9.71 31.91 30.29
N GLY A 302 -10.39 30.79 29.98
CA GLY A 302 -11.06 29.94 30.96
C GLY A 302 -10.12 29.03 31.74
N SER A 303 -10.70 28.20 32.61
CA SER A 303 -9.93 27.22 33.40
C SER A 303 -9.40 26.09 32.51
N VAL A 304 -8.12 25.77 32.66
CA VAL A 304 -7.52 24.57 32.06
C VAL A 304 -7.93 23.35 32.87
N THR A 305 -8.48 22.34 32.20
CA THR A 305 -8.85 21.05 32.80
C THR A 305 -8.22 19.91 32.01
N LEU A 306 -7.99 18.77 32.65
CA LEU A 306 -7.55 17.57 31.92
C LEU A 306 -8.75 16.92 31.22
N GLN A 307 -8.60 16.52 29.96
CA GLN A 307 -9.61 15.72 29.25
C GLN A 307 -9.99 14.47 30.06
N ALA A 308 -11.28 14.13 30.11
CA ALA A 308 -11.73 12.89 30.73
C ALA A 308 -11.40 11.66 29.85
N HIS A 309 -11.36 10.47 30.46
CA HIS A 309 -11.26 9.24 29.68
C HIS A 309 -12.53 9.08 28.82
N GLY A 310 -12.39 9.19 27.50
CA GLY A 310 -13.50 9.16 26.54
C GLY A 310 -13.76 10.48 25.82
N ASP A 311 -13.24 11.60 26.32
CA ASP A 311 -13.21 12.89 25.60
C ASP A 311 -12.13 12.89 24.49
N THR A 312 -11.19 11.96 24.60
CA THR A 312 -10.14 11.69 23.63
C THR A 312 -10.65 10.66 22.62
N GLY A 313 -10.44 10.92 21.33
CA GLY A 313 -10.69 9.98 20.23
C GLY A 313 -9.98 8.63 20.41
N SER A 314 -10.15 7.72 19.46
CA SER A 314 -9.56 6.38 19.57
C SER A 314 -8.09 6.36 19.15
N ALA A 315 -7.24 5.71 19.94
CA ALA A 315 -5.84 5.45 19.60
C ALA A 315 -5.67 4.71 18.27
N PHE A 316 -6.59 3.78 18.01
CA PHE A 316 -6.67 2.98 16.81
C PHE A 316 -8.15 2.89 16.44
N ASP A 317 -8.49 3.37 15.25
CA ASP A 317 -9.86 3.40 14.75
C ASP A 317 -9.95 2.73 13.38
N THR A 318 -11.02 1.98 13.19
CA THR A 318 -11.35 1.26 11.94
C THR A 318 -12.82 1.44 11.59
N ALA A 319 -13.49 2.45 12.15
CA ALA A 319 -14.92 2.71 11.89
C ALA A 319 -15.24 2.87 10.40
N TYR A 320 -14.27 3.37 9.62
CA TYR A 320 -14.38 3.57 8.18
C TYR A 320 -13.59 2.54 7.36
N ALA A 321 -13.16 1.42 7.95
CA ALA A 321 -12.47 0.36 7.22
C ALA A 321 -13.43 -0.75 6.79
N ASN A 322 -13.39 -1.13 5.52
CA ASN A 322 -14.00 -2.36 5.05
C ASN A 322 -13.17 -3.56 5.53
N PRO A 323 -13.77 -4.52 6.26
CA PRO A 323 -13.04 -5.66 6.81
C PRO A 323 -12.69 -6.74 5.79
N ASN A 324 -13.24 -6.70 4.58
CA ASN A 324 -12.99 -7.73 3.59
C ASN A 324 -11.66 -7.49 2.86
N PHE A 325 -10.97 -8.58 2.53
CA PHE A 325 -9.85 -8.50 1.61
C PHE A 325 -10.39 -8.07 0.24
N SER A 326 -10.02 -6.87 -0.17
CA SER A 326 -10.40 -6.31 -1.48
C SER A 326 -9.26 -5.45 -2.01
N PHE A 327 -9.17 -5.41 -3.34
CA PHE A 327 -8.30 -4.51 -4.10
C PHE A 327 -9.11 -3.46 -4.88
N THR A 328 -10.42 -3.42 -4.68
CA THR A 328 -11.33 -2.47 -5.33
C THR A 328 -11.33 -1.12 -4.63
N ASN A 329 -11.02 -1.09 -3.34
CA ASN A 329 -11.00 0.15 -2.56
C ASN A 329 -9.58 0.68 -2.40
N ASP A 330 -9.41 1.99 -2.49
CA ASP A 330 -8.18 2.64 -2.03
C ASP A 330 -8.12 2.58 -0.50
N LEU A 331 -6.91 2.51 0.06
CA LEU A 331 -6.69 2.44 1.51
C LEU A 331 -6.18 3.78 2.03
N TYR A 332 -6.69 4.20 3.18
CA TYR A 332 -6.33 5.47 3.80
C TYR A 332 -5.88 5.25 5.24
N PHE A 333 -4.77 5.88 5.60
CA PHE A 333 -4.28 5.95 6.98
C PHE A 333 -4.23 7.42 7.40
N VAL A 334 -5.09 7.79 8.35
CA VAL A 334 -5.12 9.12 8.94
C VAL A 334 -4.43 9.04 10.29
N TYR A 335 -3.37 9.81 10.50
CA TYR A 335 -2.59 9.72 11.73
C TYR A 335 -1.95 11.06 12.09
N SER A 336 -1.43 11.12 13.30
CA SER A 336 -0.64 12.25 13.78
C SER A 336 0.45 11.79 14.74
N TYR A 337 1.52 12.57 14.84
CA TYR A 337 2.61 12.32 15.76
C TYR A 337 2.58 13.26 16.96
N THR A 338 3.10 12.78 18.09
CA THR A 338 3.16 13.59 19.32
C THR A 338 4.23 14.69 19.24
N ASP A 339 5.34 14.42 18.55
CA ASP A 339 6.49 15.33 18.42
C ASP A 339 6.24 16.51 17.47
N GLU A 340 5.23 16.40 16.61
CA GLU A 340 4.77 17.50 15.76
C GLU A 340 3.74 18.42 16.44
N MET A 341 3.45 18.20 17.73
CA MET A 341 2.52 19.04 18.50
C MET A 341 3.28 20.12 19.28
N TYR A 342 2.90 21.39 19.13
CA TYR A 342 3.60 22.54 19.74
C TYR A 342 2.70 23.67 20.22
#